data_AF-A0A5C8EC63-F1
#
_entry.id   AF-A0A5C8EC63-F1
#
_cell.length_a   1.000
_cell.length_b   1.000
_cell.length_c   1.000
_cell.angle_alpha   90.00
_cell.angle_beta   90.00
_cell.angle_gamma   90.00
#
_symmetry.space_group_name_H-M   'P 1'
#
loop_
_entity.id
_entity.type
_entity.pdbx_description
1 polymer ?
#
loop_
_entity_poly.entity_id
_entity_poly.type
_entity_poly.pdbx_seq_one_letter_code
_entity_poly.pdbx_strand_id
1 'polypeptide(L)' 'MNINITKETEDALSSIAKKHNKTVDYLVEEAILNFLEDFEDIKDALQGREERLKSDNGIKANEFYKQIGI' A
#
# COMPACT_ATOMS: atom_id res chain seq x y z
N MET A 1 -8.40 19.35 6.88
CA MET A 1 -9.24 18.43 6.10
C MET A 1 -10.35 17.96 7.03
N ASN A 2 -11.63 18.06 6.66
CA ASN A 2 -12.72 17.57 7.50
C ASN A 2 -13.24 16.26 6.91
N ILE A 3 -12.95 15.15 7.58
CA ILE A 3 -13.41 13.81 7.20
C ILE A 3 -14.53 13.42 8.15
N ASN A 4 -15.69 13.08 7.60
CA ASN A 4 -16.78 12.54 8.41
C ASN A 4 -16.57 11.04 8.60
N ILE A 5 -16.30 10.63 9.84
CA ILE A 5 -16.18 9.22 10.23
C ILE A 5 -17.26 8.86 11.25
N THR A 6 -17.52 7.56 11.43
CA THR A 6 -18.47 7.11 12.44
C THR A 6 -17.91 7.34 13.84
N LYS A 7 -18.81 7.41 14.83
CA LYS A 7 -18.40 7.55 16.23
C LYS A 7 -17.55 6.36 16.71
N GLU A 8 -17.90 5.16 16.26
CA GLU A 8 -17.14 3.94 16.54
C GLU A 8 -15.68 4.04 16.03
N THR A 9 -15.49 4.55 14.80
CA THR A 9 -14.15 4.74 14.23
C THR A 9 -13.36 5.80 15.01
N GLU A 10 -14.00 6.90 15.42
CA GLU A 10 -13.36 7.94 16.23
C GLU A 10 -12.88 7.40 17.59
N ASP A 11 -13.72 6.60 18.25
CA ASP A 11 -13.40 5.99 19.54
C ASP A 11 -12.28 4.95 19.41
N ALA A 12 -12.29 4.17 18.32
CA ALA A 12 -11.23 3.22 18.00
C ALA A 12 -9.89 3.93 17.75
N LEU A 13 -9.87 4.98 16.92
CA LEU A 13 -8.67 5.78 16.64
C LEU A 13 -8.10 6.39 17.92
N SER A 14 -8.95 6.94 18.78
CA SER A 14 -8.55 7.49 20.07
C SER A 14 -7.92 6.44 21.00
N SER A 15 -8.47 5.21 20.99
CA SER A 15 -7.94 4.09 21.78
C SER A 15 -6.56 3.65 21.25
N ILE A 16 -6.41 3.51 19.94
CA ILE A 16 -5.15 3.15 19.29
C ILE A 16 -4.08 4.23 19.57
N ALA A 17 -4.43 5.51 19.39
CA ALA A 17 -3.55 6.65 19.67
C ALA A 17 -2.98 6.59 21.08
N LYS A 18 -3.84 6.38 22.09
CA LYS A 18 -3.43 6.21 23.50
C LYS A 18 -2.52 5.02 23.70
N LYS A 19 -2.88 3.85 23.15
CA LYS A 19 -2.10 2.60 23.28
C LYS A 19 -0.67 2.76 22.74
N HIS A 20 -0.51 3.53 21.67
CA HIS A 20 0.77 3.73 20.99
C HIS A 20 1.50 5.02 21.38
N ASN A 21 0.97 5.79 22.34
CA ASN A 21 1.48 7.11 22.72
C ASN A 21 1.67 8.04 21.52
N LYS A 22 0.64 8.11 20.66
CA LYS A 22 0.55 8.95 19.47
C LYS A 22 -0.71 9.81 19.52
N THR A 23 -0.79 10.80 18.63
CA THR A 23 -2.01 11.59 18.41
C THR A 23 -2.90 10.89 17.38
N VAL A 24 -4.20 11.18 17.41
CA VAL A 24 -5.13 10.73 16.37
C VAL A 24 -4.71 11.32 15.01
N ASP A 25 -4.34 12.60 14.97
CA ASP A 25 -3.88 13.27 13.75
C ASP A 25 -2.72 12.54 13.09
N TYR A 26 -1.71 12.12 13.87
CA TYR A 26 -0.59 11.33 13.36
C TYR A 26 -1.05 10.02 12.73
N LEU A 27 -1.95 9.28 13.39
CA LEU A 27 -2.46 8.01 12.85
C LEU A 27 -3.26 8.22 11.56
N VAL A 28 -4.02 9.31 11.47
CA VAL A 28 -4.80 9.64 10.26
C VAL A 28 -3.86 10.01 9.11
N GLU A 29 -2.83 10.82 9.37
CA GLU A 29 -1.81 11.16 8.37
C GLU A 29 -1.11 9.93 7.82
N GLU A 30 -0.62 9.05 8.71
CA GLU A 30 0.05 7.79 8.31
C GLU A 30 -0.90 6.87 7.55
N ALA A 31 -2.17 6.76 7.96
CA ALA A 31 -3.15 5.94 7.25
C ALA A 31 -3.44 6.46 5.84
N ILE A 32 -3.48 7.79 5.66
CA ILE A 32 -3.66 8.40 4.33
C ILE A 32 -2.44 8.13 3.45
N LEU A 33 -1.22 8.28 3.99
CA LEU A 33 0.01 8.03 3.25
C LEU A 33 0.10 6.57 2.80
N ASN A 34 -0.14 5.62 3.71
CA ASN A 34 -0.14 4.20 3.40
C ASN A 34 -1.21 3.85 2.36
N PHE A 35 -2.40 4.44 2.44
CA PHE A 35 -3.45 4.22 1.44
C PHE A 35 -3.04 4.72 0.05
N LEU A 36 -2.34 5.86 -0.03
CA LEU A 36 -1.84 6.38 -1.30
C LEU A 36 -0.76 5.48 -1.89
N GLU A 37 0.17 4.99 -1.06
CA GLU A 37 1.21 4.04 -1.45
C GLU A 37 0.60 2.73 -1.96
N ASP A 38 -0.31 2.12 -1.19
CA ASP A 38 -1.03 0.90 -1.59
C ASP A 38 -1.78 1.09 -2.93
N PHE A 39 -2.35 2.28 -3.16
CA PHE A 39 -3.06 2.59 -4.39
C PHE A 39 -2.12 2.68 -5.60
N GLU A 40 -0.94 3.28 -5.43
CA GLU A 40 0.11 3.33 -6.45
C GLU A 40 0.66 1.93 -6.74
N ASP A 41 0.95 1.14 -5.71
CA ASP A 41 1.43 -0.24 -5.84
C ASP A 41 0.44 -1.13 -6.59
N ILE A 42 -0.86 -1.02 -6.30
CA ILE A 42 -1.90 -1.76 -7.02
C ILE A 42 -1.91 -1.37 -8.49
N LYS A 43 -1.76 -0.09 -8.80
CA LYS A 43 -1.74 0.39 -10.18
C LYS A 43 -0.54 -0.18 -10.95
N ASP A 44 0.64 -0.16 -10.34
CA ASP A 44 1.86 -0.71 -10.94
C ASP A 44 1.75 -2.23 -11.13
N ALA A 45 1.19 -2.94 -10.15
CA ALA A 45 0.94 -4.38 -10.25
C ALA A 45 -0.06 -4.71 -11.38
N LEU A 46 -1.12 -3.93 -11.53
CA LEU A 46 -2.09 -4.08 -12.62
C LEU A 46 -1.46 -3.81 -13.99
N GLN A 47 -0.64 -2.76 -14.09
CA GLN A 47 0.10 -2.45 -15.30
C GLN A 47 1.05 -3.60 -15.68
N GLY A 48 1.88 -4.07 -14.74
CA GLY A 48 2.78 -5.21 -14.97
C GLY A 48 2.02 -6.47 -15.39
N ARG A 49 0.83 -6.71 -14.81
CA ARG A 49 -0.06 -7.81 -15.24
C ARG A 49 -0.53 -7.63 -16.68
N GLU A 50 -0.95 -6.44 -17.08
CA GLU A 50 -1.38 -6.18 -18.46
C GLU A 50 -0.24 -6.36 -19.46
N GLU A 51 0.94 -5.82 -19.16
CA GLU A 51 2.13 -5.96 -19.99
C GLU A 51 2.53 -7.43 -20.18
N ARG A 52 2.44 -8.23 -19.10
CA ARG A 52 2.64 -9.69 -19.17
C ARG A 52 1.59 -10.38 -20.03
N LEU A 53 0.32 -9.95 -20.01
CA LEU A 53 -0.74 -10.56 -20.83
C LEU A 53 -0.64 -10.16 -22.30
N LYS A 54 -0.08 -8.98 -22.59
CA LYS A 54 0.06 -8.43 -23.95
C LYS A 54 1.37 -8.82 -24.63
N SER A 55 2.39 -9.26 -23.87
CA SER A 55 3.70 -9.65 -24.40
C SER A 55 3.98 -11.14 -24.18
N ASP A 56 4.66 -11.76 -25.13
CA ASP A 56 5.18 -13.14 -25.02
C ASP A 56 6.66 -13.13 -24.58
N ASN A 57 7.10 -12.04 -23.94
CA ASN A 57 8.50 -11.74 -23.61
C ASN A 57 8.96 -12.40 -22.31
N GLY A 58 8.39 -13.55 -21.95
CA GLY A 58 8.83 -14.31 -20.79
C GLY A 58 10.27 -14.80 -20.97
N ILE A 59 11.14 -14.51 -20.00
CA ILE A 59 12.47 -15.11 -19.93
C ILE A 59 12.43 -16.40 -19.11
N LYS A 60 13.36 -17.31 -19.38
CA LYS A 60 13.45 -18.54 -18.57
C LYS A 60 13.96 -18.20 -17.17
N ALA A 61 13.50 -18.95 -16.17
CA ALA A 61 13.88 -18.70 -14.77
C ALA A 61 15.40 -18.70 -14.55
N ASN A 62 16.14 -19.58 -15.24
CA ASN A 62 17.60 -19.63 -15.17
C ASN A 62 18.29 -18.39 -15.79
N GLU A 63 17.67 -17.73 -16.77
CA GLU A 63 18.16 -16.47 -17.34
C GLU A 63 17.86 -15.31 -16.39
N PHE A 64 16.68 -15.32 -15.75
CA PHE A 64 16.33 -14.35 -14.72
C PHE A 64 17.29 -14.40 -13.52
N TYR A 65 17.56 -15.59 -12.96
CA TYR A 65 18.47 -15.74 -11.81
C TYR A 65 19.87 -15.20 -12.10
N LYS A 66 20.40 -15.47 -13.30
CA LYS A 66 21.66 -14.88 -13.76
C LYS A 66 21.64 -13.34 -13.78
N GLN A 67 20.52 -12.71 -14.13
CA GLN A 67 20.39 -11.24 -14.17
C GLN A 67 20.37 -10.63 -12.76
N ILE A 68 19.72 -11.29 -11.80
CA ILE A 68 19.62 -10.79 -10.41
C ILE A 68 20.73 -11.30 -9.48
N GLY A 69 21.71 -12.04 -10.03
CA GLY A 69 22.93 -12.42 -9.33
C GLY A 69 22.73 -13.52 -8.28
N ILE A 70 21.73 -14.40 -8.47
CA ILE A 70 21.49 -15.60 -7.65
C ILE A 70 21.59 -16.89 -8.47
#